data_AF-A0A359CA77-F1
#
_entry.id   AF-A0A359CA77-F1
#
_cell.length_a   1.000
_cell.length_b   1.000
_cell.length_c   1.000
_cell.angle_alpha   90.00
_cell.angle_beta   90.00
_cell.angle_gamma   90.00
#
_symmetry.space_group_name_H-M   'P 1'
#
loop_
_entity.id
_entity.type
_entity.pdbx_description
1 polymer ?
#
loop_
_entity_poly.entity_id
_entity_poly.type
_entity_poly.pdbx_seq_one_letter_code
_entity_poly.pdbx_strand_id
1 'polypeptide(L)'
;MERIRIALSVIHVLAAVAWLGGMIFHILVLDPVYRKNEVNFQSAFLLALMEQRFRKLVGSSIVLLVGSGFAKAYLLLGSIPGLWTT
;
A
#
# COMPACT_ATOMS: atom_id res chain seq x y z
N MET A 1 -1.86 16.49 -20.96
CA MET A 1 -0.72 16.03 -20.13
C MET A 1 -0.86 16.41 -18.67
N GLU A 2 -1.23 17.65 -18.33
CA GLU A 2 -1.33 18.11 -16.94
C GLU A 2 -2.33 17.33 -16.07
N ARG A 3 -3.55 17.08 -16.58
CA ARG A 3 -4.55 16.25 -15.88
C ARG A 3 -4.04 14.85 -15.51
N ILE A 4 -3.21 14.24 -16.37
CA ILE A 4 -2.61 12.91 -16.13
C ILE A 4 -1.59 13.00 -14.99
N ARG A 5 -0.78 14.05 -14.94
CA ARG A 5 0.20 14.27 -13.86
C ARG A 5 -0.47 14.49 -12.51
N ILE A 6 -1.58 15.24 -12.50
CA ILE A 6 -2.39 15.45 -11.31
C ILE A 6 -3.00 14.12 -10.85
N ALA A 7 -3.67 13.39 -11.74
CA ALA A 7 -4.27 12.09 -11.43
C ALA A 7 -3.24 11.09 -10.87
N LEU A 8 -2.06 10.97 -11.50
CA LEU A 8 -0.97 10.13 -11.01
C LEU A 8 -0.48 10.55 -9.63
N SER A 9 -0.41 11.86 -9.35
CA SER A 9 -0.01 12.35 -8.04
C SER A 9 -1.04 12.04 -6.96
N VAL A 10 -2.33 12.19 -7.26
CA VAL A 10 -3.41 11.79 -6.34
C VAL A 10 -3.34 10.29 -6.07
N ILE A 11 -3.22 9.45 -7.11
CA ILE A 11 -3.11 8.00 -6.96
C ILE A 11 -1.89 7.63 -6.11
N HIS A 12 -0.73 8.25 -6.38
CA HIS A 12 0.50 7.97 -5.65
C HIS A 12 0.37 8.33 -4.17
N VAL A 13 -0.20 9.50 -3.85
CA VAL A 13 -0.40 9.94 -2.46
C VAL A 13 -1.42 9.05 -1.74
N LEU A 14 -2.54 8.71 -2.37
CA LEU A 14 -3.52 7.79 -1.78
C LEU A 14 -2.92 6.41 -1.52
N ALA A 15 -2.13 5.89 -2.45
CA ALA A 15 -1.42 4.63 -2.29
C ALA A 15 -0.40 4.70 -1.15
N ALA A 16 0.34 5.81 -1.01
CA ALA A 16 1.29 6.03 0.07
C ALA A 16 0.59 6.07 1.44
N VAL A 17 -0.52 6.82 1.55
CA VAL A 17 -1.30 6.94 2.79
C VAL A 17 -1.91 5.59 3.18
N ALA A 18 -2.49 4.86 2.22
CA ALA A 18 -3.07 3.54 2.47
C ALA A 18 -2.02 2.52 2.92
N TRP A 19 -0.84 2.53 2.31
CA TRP A 19 0.26 1.67 2.71
C TRP A 19 0.79 2.04 4.11
N LEU A 20 1.07 3.32 4.37
CA LEU A 20 1.60 3.78 5.65
C LEU A 20 0.62 3.52 6.80
N GLY A 21 -0.65 3.87 6.62
CA GLY A 21 -1.71 3.59 7.57
C GLY A 21 -1.89 2.09 7.80
N GLY A 22 -1.74 1.28 6.73
CA GLY A 22 -1.71 -0.17 6.82
C GLY A 22 -0.56 -0.67 7.70
N MET A 23 0.68 -0.24 7.47
CA MET A 23 1.82 -0.68 8.28
C MET A 23 1.65 -0.31 9.76
N ILE A 24 1.16 0.89 10.05
CA ILE A 24 0.87 1.32 11.43
C ILE A 24 -0.20 0.43 12.06
N PHE A 25 -1.31 0.18 11.36
CA PHE A 25 -2.36 -0.71 11.85
C PHE A 25 -1.85 -2.14 12.08
N HIS A 26 -0.99 -2.64 11.20
CA HIS A 26 -0.43 -3.99 11.32
C HIS A 26 0.40 -4.12 12.62
N ILE A 27 1.31 -3.18 12.85
CA ILE A 27 2.22 -3.21 14.01
C ILE A 27 1.49 -2.93 15.32
N LEU A 28 0.58 -1.94 15.34
CA LEU A 28 -0.05 -1.47 16.58
C LEU A 28 -1.31 -2.25 16.96
N VAL A 29 -1.97 -2.91 16.00
CA VAL A 29 -3.26 -3.58 16.23
C VAL A 29 -3.17 -5.06 15.92
N LEU A 30 -2.83 -5.45 14.69
CA LEU A 30 -2.83 -6.86 14.29
C LEU A 30 -1.82 -7.69 15.09
N ASP A 31 -0.56 -7.26 15.14
CA ASP A 31 0.50 -7.97 15.83
C ASP A 31 0.18 -8.21 17.32
N PRO A 32 -0.24 -7.20 18.12
CA PRO A 32 -0.67 -7.42 19.49
C PRO A 32 -1.86 -8.37 19.61
N VAL A 33 -2.84 -8.26 18.70
CA VAL A 33 -4.05 -9.08 18.75
C VAL A 33 -3.74 -10.54 18.50
N TYR A 34 -2.85 -10.87 17.54
CA TYR A 34 -2.41 -12.24 17.28
C TYR A 34 -1.54 -12.81 18.40
N ARG A 35 -0.69 -11.98 19.04
CA ARG A 35 0.27 -12.46 20.04
C ARG A 35 -0.33 -12.64 21.43
N LYS A 36 -1.39 -11.91 21.79
CA LYS A 36 -1.86 -11.82 23.19
C LYS A 36 -3.24 -12.42 23.46
N ASN A 37 -4.02 -12.79 22.45
CA ASN A 37 -5.38 -13.30 22.68
C ASN A 37 -5.44 -14.82 22.53
N GLU A 38 -6.05 -15.48 23.53
CA GLU A 38 -6.69 -16.78 23.33
C GLU A 38 -7.96 -16.55 22.48
N VAL A 39 -7.76 -16.42 21.17
CA VAL A 39 -8.86 -16.21 20.23
C VAL A 39 -9.73 -17.46 20.17
N ASN A 40 -10.96 -17.35 20.66
CA ASN A 40 -11.99 -18.35 20.42
C ASN A 40 -12.16 -18.56 18.89
N PHE A 41 -12.52 -19.77 18.45
CA PHE A 41 -12.51 -20.18 17.05
C PHE A 41 -13.23 -19.18 16.11
N GLN A 42 -14.38 -18.65 16.54
CA GLN A 42 -15.14 -17.65 15.78
C GLN A 42 -14.39 -16.33 15.60
N SER A 43 -13.68 -15.87 16.64
CA SER A 43 -12.87 -14.64 16.58
C SER A 43 -11.62 -14.81 15.71
N ALA A 44 -10.98 -15.98 15.76
CA ALA A 44 -9.85 -16.32 14.89
C ALA A 44 -10.27 -16.33 13.41
N PHE A 45 -11.44 -16.88 13.09
CA PHE A 45 -11.99 -16.89 11.74
C PHE A 45 -12.26 -15.47 11.20
N LEU A 46 -12.89 -14.61 12.00
CA LEU A 46 -13.15 -13.22 11.61
C LEU A 46 -11.85 -12.42 11.43
N LEU A 47 -10.86 -12.64 12.30
CA LEU A 47 -9.53 -12.05 12.19
C LEU A 47 -8.84 -12.48 10.89
N ALA A 48 -8.86 -13.77 10.55
CA ALA A 48 -8.28 -14.27 9.31
C ALA A 48 -8.96 -13.68 8.06
N LEU A 49 -10.29 -13.53 8.07
CA LEU A 49 -11.05 -12.92 6.97
C LEU A 49 -10.71 -11.44 6.81
N MET A 50 -10.64 -10.71 7.93
CA MET A 50 -10.25 -9.31 7.97
C MET A 50 -8.81 -9.14 7.48
N GLU A 51 -7.89 -9.97 7.94
CA GLU A 51 -6.48 -9.94 7.55
C GLU A 51 -6.30 -10.22 6.07
N GLN A 52 -7.05 -11.18 5.50
CA GLN A 52 -7.02 -11.44 4.06
C GLN A 52 -7.45 -10.22 3.25
N ARG A 53 -8.53 -9.54 3.68
CA ARG A 53 -9.01 -8.31 3.03
C ARG A 53 -8.02 -7.17 3.19
N PHE A 54 -7.44 -7.03 4.38
CA PHE A 54 -6.43 -6.04 4.70
C PHE A 54 -5.16 -6.22 3.84
N ARG A 55 -4.61 -7.44 3.76
CA ARG A 55 -3.45 -7.76 2.92
C ARG A 55 -3.72 -7.49 1.45
N LYS A 56 -4.92 -7.80 0.94
CA LYS A 56 -5.30 -7.47 -0.45
C LYS A 56 -5.28 -5.96 -0.70
N LEU A 57 -5.81 -5.16 0.23
CA LEU A 57 -5.87 -3.71 0.11
C LEU A 57 -4.48 -3.05 0.24
N VAL A 58 -3.68 -3.46 1.22
CA VAL A 58 -2.32 -2.95 1.39
C VAL A 58 -1.41 -3.43 0.24
N GLY A 59 -1.58 -4.68 -0.20
CA GLY A 59 -0.86 -5.21 -1.36
C GLY A 59 -1.16 -4.41 -2.62
N SER A 60 -2.43 -4.09 -2.89
CA SER A 60 -2.79 -3.27 -4.04
C SER A 60 -2.28 -1.84 -3.92
N SER A 61 -2.25 -1.26 -2.71
CA SER A 61 -1.66 0.07 -2.50
C SER A 61 -0.15 0.07 -2.75
N ILE A 62 0.60 -0.98 -2.40
CA ILE A 62 2.03 -1.09 -2.73
C ILE A 62 2.23 -1.10 -4.25
N VAL A 63 1.46 -1.93 -4.97
CA VAL A 63 1.54 -2.00 -6.44
C VAL A 63 1.25 -0.64 -7.07
N LEU A 64 0.20 0.05 -6.60
CA LEU A 64 -0.13 1.39 -7.07
C LEU A 64 0.96 2.41 -6.73
N LEU A 65 1.54 2.35 -5.53
CA LEU A 65 2.59 3.27 -5.09
C LEU A 65 3.83 3.15 -5.97
N VAL A 66 4.32 1.92 -6.16
CA VAL A 66 5.49 1.62 -7.00
C VAL A 66 5.20 1.98 -8.46
N GLY A 67 4.09 1.50 -9.01
CA GLY A 67 3.71 1.74 -10.40
C GLY A 67 3.52 3.22 -10.73
N SER A 68 2.82 3.97 -9.86
CA SER A 68 2.64 5.41 -10.03
C SER A 68 3.94 6.20 -9.82
N GLY A 69 4.84 5.72 -8.94
CA GLY A 69 6.18 6.27 -8.76
C GLY A 69 7.00 6.16 -10.04
N PHE A 70 7.08 4.96 -10.61
CA PHE A 70 7.75 4.72 -11.90
C PHE A 70 7.15 5.57 -13.03
N ALA A 71 5.81 5.62 -13.13
CA ALA A 71 5.14 6.42 -14.16
C ALA A 71 5.47 7.92 -14.03
N LYS A 72 5.48 8.46 -12.79
CA LYS A 72 5.87 9.85 -12.53
C LYS A 72 7.33 10.11 -12.88
N ALA A 73 8.23 9.20 -12.50
CA ALA A 73 9.65 9.32 -12.80
C ALA A 73 9.90 9.28 -14.32
N TYR A 74 9.25 8.38 -15.04
CA TYR A 74 9.32 8.33 -16.50
C TYR A 74 8.79 9.61 -17.16
N LEU A 75 7.66 10.16 -16.69
CA LEU A 75 7.13 11.44 -17.20
C LEU A 75 8.01 12.65 -16.90
N LEU A 76 8.86 12.57 -15.88
CA LEU A 76 9.81 13.62 -15.51
C LEU A 76 11.10 13.50 -16.33
N LEU A 77 11.66 12.30 -16.42
CA LEU A 77 12.97 12.02 -17.03
C LEU A 77 12.90 11.78 -18.54
N GLY A 78 11.73 11.43 -19.08
CA GLY A 78 11.50 11.17 -20.50
C GLY A 78 12.24 9.95 -21.07
N SER A 79 13.02 9.23 -20.25
CA SER A 79 13.85 8.11 -20.68
C SER A 79 13.97 7.06 -19.59
N ILE A 80 13.99 5.78 -19.99
CA ILE A 80 14.20 4.64 -19.09
C ILE A 80 15.64 4.57 -18.55
N PRO A 81 16.70 4.85 -19.34
CA PRO A 81 18.06 4.90 -18.80
C PRO A 81 18.23 5.92 -17.68
N GLY A 82 17.53 7.06 -17.77
CA GLY A 82 17.55 8.10 -16.74
C GLY A 82 17.02 7.66 -15.37
N LEU A 83 16.28 6.55 -15.29
CA LEU A 83 15.82 5.99 -14.01
C LEU A 83 16.93 5.24 -13.24
N TRP A 84 17.99 4.80 -13.92
CA TRP A 84 19.08 3.98 -13.34
C TRP A 84 20.35 4.79 -13.08
N THR A 85 20.43 6.02 -13.58
CA THR A 85 21.62 6.87 -13.53
C THR A 85 21.52 8.05 -12.56
N THR A 86 20.41 8.15 -11.81
CA THR A 86 20.21 9.11 -10.72
C THR A 86 20.50 8.48 -9.38
#